data_AF-A0AAW8RXC8-F1
#
_entry.id   AF-A0AAW8RXC8-F1
#
_cell.length_a   1.000
_cell.length_b   1.000
_cell.length_c   1.000
_cell.angle_alpha   90.00
_cell.angle_beta   90.00
_cell.angle_gamma   90.00
#
_symmetry.space_group_name_H-M   'P 1'
#
loop_
_entity.id
_entity.type
_entity.pdbx_description
1 polymer ?
#
loop_
_entity_poly.entity_id
_entity_poly.type
_entity_poly.pdbx_seq_one_letter_code
_entity_poly.pdbx_strand_id
1 'polypeptide(L)'
;LKEKYRKELLKGLMDEAARILLDFFRKHHIQAGVVATLHTFGSQLEYNPHVHLVVTMGGLTKDGKWKDYDYFPFAMLRKYWQNAVLKLIRRTLSQWDKARVQPLLQAAYTKNAEGFYVHAPKRSRTSLKKILEYISRYMKRGPIALNRILLYDGKIVMFQYHDKRTNTDKIKTMSAEEFIGALIRHIPENQFKTIRRYGIYSRRIKTIMKKVLSNYQKEIQRMLVNVKKALKPKSWCERIAEEFGVNPLECTRCGEYYEFSGVSVSKNGRLVVKYAKNKESERFMREENKKIGEEASKRKYEKEKEAAFKKLRFQWSGSLHLS
;
A
#
# COMPACT_ATOMS: atom_id res chain seq x y z
N LEU A 1 36.52 -21.57 13.79
CA LEU A 1 35.88 -20.34 14.36
C LEU A 1 34.44 -20.15 13.89
N LYS A 2 34.22 -20.08 12.58
CA LYS A 2 32.90 -19.79 12.01
C LYS A 2 31.79 -20.75 12.50
N GLU A 3 32.01 -22.05 12.46
CA GLU A 3 30.98 -23.03 12.88
C GLU A 3 30.75 -23.01 14.39
N LYS A 4 31.81 -22.93 15.18
CA LYS A 4 31.78 -22.87 16.66
C LYS A 4 30.83 -21.80 17.21
N TYR A 5 30.78 -20.63 16.57
CA TYR A 5 29.97 -19.49 17.03
C TYR A 5 28.78 -19.18 16.13
N ARG A 6 28.50 -20.03 15.12
CA ARG A 6 27.56 -19.74 14.04
C ARG A 6 26.17 -19.43 14.57
N LYS A 7 25.60 -20.33 15.37
CA LYS A 7 24.29 -20.16 16.00
C LYS A 7 24.14 -18.82 16.72
N GLU A 8 25.10 -18.51 17.59
CA GLU A 8 25.05 -17.33 18.47
C GLU A 8 25.19 -16.04 17.67
N LEU A 9 26.12 -16.00 16.72
CA LEU A 9 26.33 -14.84 15.86
C LEU A 9 25.14 -14.60 14.93
N LEU A 10 24.60 -15.64 14.29
CA LEU A 10 23.44 -15.52 13.39
C LEU A 10 22.17 -15.12 14.15
N LYS A 11 21.97 -15.69 15.35
CA LYS A 11 20.90 -15.27 16.27
C LYS A 11 21.09 -13.82 16.68
N GLY A 12 22.29 -13.48 17.16
CA GLY A 12 22.65 -12.15 17.63
C GLY A 12 22.51 -11.09 16.55
N LEU A 13 22.80 -11.43 15.29
CA LEU A 13 22.66 -10.52 14.15
C LEU A 13 21.22 -10.02 14.02
N MET A 14 20.23 -10.93 14.10
CA MET A 14 18.82 -10.57 14.09
C MET A 14 18.42 -9.79 15.35
N ASP A 15 18.90 -10.22 16.51
CA ASP A 15 18.55 -9.59 17.79
C ASP A 15 19.07 -8.14 17.85
N GLU A 16 20.31 -7.89 17.42
CA GLU A 16 20.91 -6.55 17.35
C GLU A 16 20.23 -5.65 16.30
N ALA A 17 19.91 -6.19 15.13
CA ALA A 17 19.22 -5.44 14.08
C ALA A 17 17.84 -4.95 14.56
N ALA A 18 17.09 -5.81 15.24
CA ALA A 18 15.81 -5.44 15.85
C ALA A 18 16.00 -4.47 17.02
N ARG A 19 17.01 -4.68 17.88
CA ARG A 19 17.29 -3.84 19.05
C ARG A 19 17.54 -2.39 18.65
N ILE A 20 18.40 -2.13 17.66
CA ILE A 20 18.72 -0.76 17.22
C ILE A 20 17.45 0.01 16.83
N LEU A 21 16.55 -0.64 16.07
CA LEU A 21 15.31 0.00 15.63
C LEU A 21 14.33 0.19 16.80
N LEU A 22 14.18 -0.81 17.66
CA LEU A 22 13.28 -0.72 18.82
C LEU A 22 13.75 0.32 19.84
N ASP A 23 15.06 0.43 20.09
CA ASP A 23 15.64 1.44 20.97
C ASP A 23 15.39 2.85 20.42
N PHE A 24 15.49 3.02 19.11
CA PHE A 24 15.17 4.27 18.45
C PHE A 24 13.69 4.66 18.66
N PHE A 25 12.73 3.76 18.42
CA PHE A 25 11.32 4.05 18.71
C PHE A 25 11.05 4.30 20.19
N ARG A 26 11.74 3.59 21.08
CA ARG A 26 11.60 3.77 22.54
C ARG A 26 11.99 5.19 22.96
N LYS A 27 13.04 5.78 22.37
CA LYS A 27 13.43 7.18 22.59
C LYS A 27 12.35 8.18 22.18
N HIS A 28 11.47 7.80 21.26
CA HIS A 28 10.31 8.58 20.86
C HIS A 28 9.01 8.18 21.59
N HIS A 29 9.11 7.38 22.66
CA HIS A 29 8.00 6.85 23.45
C HIS A 29 7.02 5.98 22.65
N ILE A 30 7.55 5.24 21.66
CA ILE A 30 6.78 4.36 20.78
C ILE A 30 7.20 2.91 20.99
N GLN A 31 6.22 2.03 21.20
CA GLN A 31 6.37 0.58 21.18
C GLN A 31 6.11 0.05 19.77
N ALA A 32 7.18 -0.08 18.98
CA ALA A 32 7.12 -0.59 17.62
C ALA A 32 7.15 -2.12 17.52
N GLY A 33 6.90 -2.64 16.33
CA GLY A 33 6.99 -4.06 15.98
C GLY A 33 8.02 -4.30 14.90
N VAL A 34 8.77 -5.40 15.05
CA VAL A 34 9.76 -5.83 14.05
C VAL A 34 9.59 -7.32 13.77
N VAL A 35 9.55 -7.68 12.48
CA VAL A 35 9.75 -9.05 12.01
C VAL A 35 11.09 -9.10 11.28
N ALA A 36 11.97 -9.98 11.73
CA ALA A 36 13.30 -10.16 11.14
C ALA A 36 13.40 -11.51 10.44
N THR A 37 14.02 -11.53 9.26
CA THR A 37 14.34 -12.73 8.50
C THR A 37 15.84 -12.73 8.20
N LEU A 38 16.54 -13.79 8.60
CA LEU A 38 17.96 -13.98 8.34
C LEU A 38 18.19 -14.70 7.02
N HIS A 39 19.08 -14.16 6.20
CA HIS A 39 19.71 -14.85 5.07
C HIS A 39 21.22 -14.95 5.30
N THR A 40 21.85 -15.99 4.74
CA THR A 40 23.29 -16.25 4.90
C THR A 40 24.05 -16.26 3.57
N PHE A 41 23.35 -16.03 2.46
CA PHE A 41 23.87 -16.12 1.09
C PHE A 41 23.70 -14.79 0.36
N GLY A 42 24.66 -14.43 -0.48
CA GLY A 42 24.49 -13.37 -1.46
C GLY A 42 24.01 -13.88 -2.81
N SER A 43 24.03 -13.01 -3.83
CA SER A 43 23.57 -13.40 -5.17
C SER A 43 24.51 -14.44 -5.81
N GLN A 44 25.79 -14.47 -5.46
CA GLN A 44 26.76 -15.43 -6.00
C GLN A 44 26.93 -16.70 -5.15
N LEU A 45 26.03 -16.94 -4.19
CA LEU A 45 26.12 -17.99 -3.17
C LEU A 45 27.32 -17.83 -2.23
N GLU A 46 27.88 -16.62 -2.16
CA GLU A 46 28.89 -16.27 -1.17
C GLU A 46 28.27 -16.18 0.22
N TYR A 47 29.07 -16.45 1.25
CA TYR A 47 28.61 -16.30 2.63
C TYR A 47 28.45 -14.83 2.98
N ASN A 48 27.20 -14.37 3.01
CA ASN A 48 26.83 -12.99 3.26
C ASN A 48 25.65 -12.92 4.23
N PRO A 49 25.87 -13.07 5.55
CA PRO A 49 24.82 -12.94 6.55
C PRO A 49 24.22 -11.54 6.57
N HIS A 50 22.92 -11.45 6.33
CA HIS A 50 22.17 -10.20 6.38
C HIS A 50 20.75 -10.43 6.86
N VAL A 51 20.13 -9.36 7.36
CA VAL A 51 18.80 -9.43 7.97
C VAL A 51 17.85 -8.52 7.21
N HIS A 52 16.75 -9.09 6.77
CA HIS A 52 15.60 -8.36 6.25
C HIS A 52 14.64 -8.04 7.38
N LEU A 53 14.22 -6.79 7.49
CA LEU A 53 13.35 -6.32 8.56
C LEU A 53 12.07 -5.74 7.98
N VAL A 54 10.93 -6.16 8.53
CA VAL A 54 9.66 -5.43 8.39
C VAL A 54 9.35 -4.77 9.71
N VAL A 55 9.12 -3.47 9.63
CA VAL A 55 9.00 -2.57 10.77
C VAL A 55 7.67 -1.84 10.65
N THR A 56 6.99 -1.63 11.78
CA THR A 56 5.67 -0.97 11.82
C THR A 56 5.66 0.48 11.35
N MET A 57 6.82 1.16 11.29
CA MET A 57 6.94 2.59 10.97
C MET A 57 6.00 3.46 11.83
N GLY A 58 6.00 3.15 13.13
CA GLY A 58 5.05 3.64 14.11
C GLY A 58 4.81 2.59 15.21
N GLY A 59 3.94 2.87 16.16
CA GLY A 59 3.63 1.93 17.23
C GLY A 59 2.75 2.53 18.31
N LEU A 60 2.56 1.78 19.39
CA LEU A 60 1.73 2.21 20.51
C LEU A 60 2.52 3.12 21.46
N THR A 61 1.90 4.21 21.87
CA THR A 61 2.36 5.05 22.98
C THR A 61 1.95 4.42 24.32
N LYS A 62 2.45 4.95 25.44
CA LYS A 62 2.06 4.49 26.78
C LYS A 62 0.55 4.57 27.01
N ASP A 63 -0.11 5.56 26.42
CA ASP A 63 -1.55 5.79 26.54
C ASP A 63 -2.37 4.92 25.56
N GLY A 64 -1.75 3.94 24.91
CA GLY A 64 -2.41 3.01 23.99
C GLY A 64 -2.75 3.61 22.62
N LYS A 65 -2.40 4.87 22.34
CA LYS A 65 -2.62 5.51 21.04
C LYS A 65 -1.55 5.12 20.03
N TRP A 66 -1.95 4.89 18.78
CA TRP A 66 -1.00 4.70 17.68
C TRP A 66 -0.34 6.03 17.30
N LYS A 67 0.99 6.03 17.21
CA LYS A 67 1.79 7.15 16.70
C LYS A 67 2.59 6.68 15.50
N ASP A 68 2.37 7.36 14.37
CA ASP A 68 3.12 7.14 13.15
C ASP A 68 4.52 7.74 13.23
N TYR A 69 5.46 7.14 12.51
CA TYR A 69 6.82 7.64 12.40
C TYR A 69 7.44 7.21 11.07
N ASP A 70 7.84 8.16 10.25
CA ASP A 70 8.06 7.97 8.81
C ASP A 70 9.51 8.18 8.35
N TYR A 71 10.43 8.57 9.24
CA TYR A 71 11.80 8.93 8.89
C TYR A 71 12.86 8.21 9.73
N PHE A 72 13.77 7.45 9.11
CA PHE A 72 14.97 6.94 9.80
C PHE A 72 16.23 7.69 9.35
N PRO A 73 17.10 8.16 10.27
CA PRO A 73 18.38 8.74 9.90
C PRO A 73 19.34 7.65 9.40
N PHE A 74 19.38 7.43 8.09
CA PHE A 74 20.11 6.33 7.44
C PHE A 74 21.59 6.29 7.77
N ALA A 75 22.29 7.43 7.65
CA ALA A 75 23.72 7.50 7.94
C ALA A 75 24.02 7.07 9.39
N MET A 76 23.18 7.51 10.33
CA MET A 76 23.29 7.12 11.73
C MET A 76 23.03 5.62 11.93
N LEU A 77 22.01 5.07 11.25
CA LEU A 77 21.67 3.65 11.33
C LEU A 77 22.81 2.76 10.82
N ARG A 78 23.51 3.14 9.75
CA ARG A 78 24.68 2.41 9.22
C ARG A 78 25.81 2.34 10.24
N LYS A 79 26.06 3.43 10.97
CA LYS A 79 27.06 3.49 12.04
C LYS A 79 26.67 2.68 13.28
N TYR A 80 25.42 2.80 13.73
CA TYR A 80 24.93 1.96 14.82
C TYR A 80 24.96 0.48 14.45
N TRP A 81 24.63 0.15 13.21
CA TRP A 81 24.69 -1.22 12.71
C TRP A 81 26.11 -1.78 12.72
N GLN A 82 27.08 -1.03 12.16
CA GLN A 82 28.50 -1.39 12.21
C GLN A 82 28.95 -1.67 13.65
N ASN A 83 28.68 -0.74 14.56
CA ASN A 83 29.08 -0.87 15.96
C ASN A 83 28.41 -2.07 16.65
N ALA A 84 27.13 -2.32 16.39
CA ALA A 84 26.41 -3.45 16.98
C ALA A 84 26.97 -4.79 16.50
N VAL A 85 27.24 -4.94 15.20
CA VAL A 85 27.82 -6.16 14.63
C VAL A 85 29.21 -6.41 15.19
N LEU A 86 30.09 -5.40 15.21
CA LEU A 86 31.44 -5.57 15.73
C LEU A 86 31.45 -5.87 17.23
N LYS A 87 30.58 -5.23 18.02
CA LYS A 87 30.43 -5.53 19.46
C LYS A 87 29.86 -6.92 19.70
N LEU A 88 28.87 -7.35 18.89
CA LEU A 88 28.33 -8.71 18.93
C LEU A 88 29.44 -9.73 18.73
N ILE A 89 30.26 -9.58 17.70
CA ILE A 89 31.37 -10.52 17.46
C ILE A 89 32.32 -10.54 18.66
N ARG A 90 32.75 -9.36 19.16
CA ARG A 90 33.71 -9.28 20.27
C ARG A 90 33.22 -9.93 21.57
N ARG A 91 31.92 -9.82 21.87
CA ARG A 91 31.35 -10.38 23.12
C ARG A 91 30.96 -11.85 23.01
N THR A 92 30.80 -12.37 21.80
CA THR A 92 30.46 -13.78 21.55
C THR A 92 31.71 -14.67 21.52
N LEU A 93 32.85 -14.15 21.05
CA LEU A 93 34.08 -14.93 20.96
C LEU A 93 34.74 -15.10 22.34
N SER A 94 35.41 -16.24 22.52
CA SER A 94 36.35 -16.43 23.63
C SER A 94 37.48 -15.41 23.57
N GLN A 95 38.18 -15.17 24.69
CA GLN A 95 39.31 -14.23 24.73
C GLN A 95 40.39 -14.59 23.69
N TRP A 96 40.72 -15.88 23.57
CA TRP A 96 41.68 -16.39 22.58
C TRP A 96 41.22 -16.15 21.14
N ASP A 97 39.97 -16.51 20.81
CA ASP A 97 39.46 -16.37 19.45
C ASP A 97 39.25 -14.90 19.06
N LYS A 98 38.88 -14.04 20.04
CA LYS A 98 38.77 -12.59 19.86
C LYS A 98 40.12 -11.98 19.46
N ALA A 99 41.22 -12.35 20.14
CA ALA A 99 42.55 -11.84 19.82
C ALA A 99 42.93 -12.11 18.35
N ARG A 100 42.62 -13.31 17.86
CA ARG A 100 42.90 -13.74 16.47
C ARG A 100 42.12 -12.96 15.42
N VAL A 101 40.89 -12.54 15.70
CA VAL A 101 40.05 -11.83 14.73
C VAL A 101 40.10 -10.31 14.89
N GLN A 102 40.65 -9.78 15.99
CA GLN A 102 40.64 -8.36 16.29
C GLN A 102 41.24 -7.48 15.17
N PRO A 103 42.35 -7.87 14.49
CA PRO A 103 42.85 -7.11 13.34
C PRO A 103 41.84 -7.03 12.19
N LEU A 104 41.10 -8.11 11.92
CA LEU A 104 40.04 -8.14 10.91
C LEU A 104 38.87 -7.24 11.28
N LEU A 105 38.48 -7.23 12.57
CA LEU A 105 37.43 -6.34 13.06
C LEU A 105 37.83 -4.86 12.95
N GLN A 106 39.09 -4.54 13.24
CA GLN A 106 39.62 -3.19 13.09
C GLN A 106 39.67 -2.77 11.62
N ALA A 107 40.17 -3.64 10.74
CA ALA A 107 40.18 -3.39 9.30
C ALA A 107 38.75 -3.20 8.76
N ALA A 108 37.78 -4.02 9.19
CA ALA A 108 36.38 -3.87 8.82
C ALA A 108 35.78 -2.55 9.30
N TYR A 109 36.17 -2.06 10.49
CA TYR A 109 35.76 -0.75 10.98
C TYR A 109 36.32 0.38 10.10
N THR A 110 37.64 0.40 9.92
CA THR A 110 38.35 1.46 9.19
C THR A 110 37.96 1.52 7.71
N LYS A 111 37.84 0.37 7.04
CA LYS A 111 37.44 0.29 5.61
C LYS A 111 35.97 0.65 5.37
N ASN A 112 35.16 0.78 6.42
CA ASN A 112 33.75 1.15 6.32
C ASN A 112 33.48 2.43 7.12
N ALA A 113 34.15 3.52 6.73
CA ALA A 113 34.06 4.82 7.40
C ALA A 113 32.64 5.42 7.39
N GLU A 114 31.73 4.95 6.54
CA GLU A 114 30.31 5.35 6.55
C GLU A 114 29.40 4.37 7.31
N GLY A 115 29.97 3.34 7.94
CA GLY A 115 29.24 2.25 8.54
C GLY A 115 28.80 1.18 7.54
N PHE A 116 28.30 0.07 8.08
CA PHE A 116 27.85 -1.07 7.29
C PHE A 116 26.57 -0.74 6.53
N TYR A 117 26.45 -1.32 5.33
CA TYR A 117 25.33 -1.04 4.44
C TYR A 117 23.99 -1.35 5.11
N VAL A 118 23.10 -0.36 5.08
CA VAL A 118 21.71 -0.49 5.47
C VAL A 118 20.89 0.17 4.38
N HIS A 119 19.98 -0.61 3.80
CA HIS A 119 18.97 -0.08 2.90
C HIS A 119 17.63 -0.09 3.62
N ALA A 120 17.10 1.08 3.94
CA ALA A 120 15.66 1.20 4.12
C ALA A 120 15.12 2.30 3.20
N PRO A 121 14.07 2.02 2.43
CA PRO A 121 13.41 3.07 1.68
C PRO A 121 12.61 3.98 2.62
N LYS A 122 12.23 5.18 2.16
CA LYS A 122 11.18 5.98 2.82
C LYS A 122 9.95 5.09 3.04
N ARG A 123 9.13 5.43 4.07
CA ARG A 123 7.87 4.71 4.35
C ARG A 123 7.08 4.60 3.04
N SER A 124 7.08 3.42 2.46
CA SER A 124 6.23 3.16 1.33
C SER A 124 4.83 2.94 1.90
N ARG A 125 3.83 3.66 1.38
CA ARG A 125 2.41 3.36 1.60
C ARG A 125 2.03 2.06 0.87
N THR A 126 2.89 1.06 0.99
CA THR A 126 2.78 -0.21 0.28
C THR A 126 1.52 -0.90 0.76
N SER A 127 0.72 -1.42 -0.18
CA SER A 127 -0.41 -2.27 0.18
C SER A 127 0.07 -3.47 0.99
N LEU A 128 -0.77 -3.94 1.92
CA LEU A 128 -0.49 -5.11 2.75
C LEU A 128 -0.06 -6.32 1.90
N LYS A 129 -0.68 -6.49 0.73
CA LYS A 129 -0.34 -7.55 -0.25
C LYS A 129 1.14 -7.49 -0.65
N LYS A 130 1.65 -6.33 -1.04
CA LYS A 130 3.07 -6.16 -1.44
C LYS A 130 4.03 -6.37 -0.26
N ILE A 131 3.64 -5.98 0.96
CA ILE A 131 4.42 -6.27 2.18
C ILE A 131 4.48 -7.78 2.43
N LEU A 132 3.35 -8.48 2.28
CA LEU A 132 3.28 -9.93 2.43
C LEU A 132 4.08 -10.66 1.34
N GLU A 133 4.02 -10.19 0.08
CA GLU A 133 4.84 -10.71 -1.04
C GLU A 133 6.33 -10.50 -0.79
N TYR A 134 6.72 -9.32 -0.28
CA TYR A 134 8.11 -9.07 0.12
C TYR A 134 8.52 -10.08 1.18
N ILE A 135 7.79 -10.15 2.30
CA ILE A 135 8.08 -11.06 3.41
C ILE A 135 8.16 -12.51 2.94
N SER A 136 7.16 -12.99 2.18
CA SER A 136 7.09 -14.38 1.73
C SER A 136 8.28 -14.75 0.84
N ARG A 137 8.72 -13.83 -0.03
CA ARG A 137 9.90 -13.99 -0.88
C ARG A 137 11.17 -14.19 -0.07
N TYR A 138 11.34 -13.53 1.07
CA TYR A 138 12.52 -13.73 1.93
C TYR A 138 12.34 -14.91 2.89
N MET A 139 11.11 -15.24 3.30
CA MET A 139 10.88 -16.34 4.24
C MET A 139 11.13 -17.73 3.67
N LYS A 140 10.79 -17.96 2.39
CA LYS A 140 10.81 -19.31 1.77
C LYS A 140 11.92 -19.53 0.76
N ARG A 141 12.71 -18.50 0.45
CA ARG A 141 13.70 -18.58 -0.61
C ARG A 141 14.95 -19.33 -0.15
N GLY A 142 15.26 -20.42 -0.86
CA GLY A 142 16.57 -21.07 -0.76
C GLY A 142 17.70 -20.19 -1.31
N PRO A 143 18.96 -20.61 -1.19
CA PRO A 143 20.13 -19.82 -1.60
C PRO A 143 20.10 -19.34 -3.06
N ILE A 144 19.51 -20.15 -3.93
CA ILE A 144 19.32 -19.87 -5.35
C ILE A 144 17.87 -20.18 -5.76
N ALA A 145 17.38 -19.45 -6.77
CA ALA A 145 16.10 -19.77 -7.41
C ALA A 145 16.40 -20.64 -8.64
N LEU A 146 15.57 -21.65 -8.91
CA LEU A 146 15.83 -22.62 -9.99
C LEU A 146 15.99 -21.95 -11.35
N ASN A 147 15.19 -20.92 -11.64
CA ASN A 147 15.26 -20.14 -12.87
C ASN A 147 16.59 -19.38 -13.08
N ARG A 148 17.45 -19.30 -12.06
CA ARG A 148 18.79 -18.71 -12.18
C ARG A 148 19.82 -19.71 -12.68
N ILE A 149 19.55 -21.02 -12.57
CA ILE A 149 20.44 -22.06 -13.09
C ILE A 149 20.21 -22.11 -14.60
N LEU A 150 21.26 -21.83 -15.36
CA LEU A 150 21.23 -21.74 -16.82
C LEU A 150 21.61 -23.07 -17.47
N LEU A 151 22.62 -23.73 -16.91
CA LEU A 151 23.15 -24.98 -17.45
C LEU A 151 23.74 -25.85 -16.34
N TYR A 152 23.58 -27.16 -16.49
CA TYR A 152 24.25 -28.20 -15.72
C TYR A 152 24.52 -29.40 -16.63
N ASP A 153 25.78 -29.82 -16.73
CA ASP A 153 26.23 -30.91 -17.62
C ASP A 153 26.75 -32.13 -16.86
N GLY A 154 26.55 -32.18 -15.54
CA GLY A 154 27.11 -33.22 -14.66
C GLY A 154 28.44 -32.82 -13.99
N LYS A 155 29.18 -31.85 -14.53
CA LYS A 155 30.48 -31.41 -13.99
C LYS A 155 30.48 -29.95 -13.58
N ILE A 156 29.84 -29.08 -14.36
CA ILE A 156 29.78 -27.65 -14.13
C ILE A 156 28.34 -27.17 -13.97
N VAL A 157 28.16 -26.14 -13.16
CA VAL A 157 26.90 -25.41 -13.01
C VAL A 157 27.14 -23.97 -13.42
N MET A 158 26.33 -23.48 -14.37
CA MET A 158 26.27 -22.07 -14.74
C MET A 158 25.01 -21.45 -14.18
N PHE A 159 25.13 -20.34 -13.48
CA PHE A 159 23.96 -19.61 -13.01
C PHE A 159 24.11 -18.10 -13.15
N GLN A 160 22.99 -17.44 -13.43
CA GLN A 160 22.92 -15.99 -13.50
C GLN A 160 22.84 -15.38 -12.10
N TYR A 161 23.54 -14.28 -11.85
CA TYR A 161 23.43 -13.47 -10.65
C TYR A 161 23.39 -11.98 -11.00
N HIS A 162 22.66 -11.21 -10.20
CA HIS A 162 22.66 -9.76 -10.30
C HIS A 162 23.81 -9.18 -9.47
N ASP A 163 24.72 -8.47 -10.12
CA ASP A 163 25.81 -7.74 -9.49
C ASP A 163 25.33 -6.36 -9.05
N LYS A 164 25.17 -6.16 -7.74
CA LYS A 164 24.69 -4.89 -7.18
C LYS A 164 25.68 -3.74 -7.32
N ARG A 165 26.97 -4.00 -7.61
CA ARG A 165 27.99 -2.96 -7.79
C ARG A 165 27.94 -2.37 -9.19
N THR A 166 27.78 -3.23 -10.19
CA THR A 166 27.67 -2.81 -11.59
C THR A 166 26.22 -2.67 -12.06
N ASN A 167 25.24 -3.05 -11.22
CA ASN A 167 23.81 -3.06 -11.51
C ASN A 167 23.47 -3.87 -12.79
N THR A 168 24.18 -4.98 -13.00
CA THR A 168 24.08 -5.80 -14.22
C THR A 168 23.96 -7.28 -13.87
N ASP A 169 23.30 -8.05 -14.74
CA ASP A 169 23.26 -9.50 -14.63
C ASP A 169 24.51 -10.11 -15.23
N LYS A 170 25.10 -11.07 -14.50
CA LYS A 170 26.34 -11.77 -14.86
C LYS A 170 26.15 -13.28 -14.68
N ILE A 171 27.01 -14.06 -15.31
CA ILE A 171 27.02 -15.52 -15.18
C ILE A 171 28.18 -15.91 -14.27
N LYS A 172 27.94 -16.86 -13.37
CA LYS A 172 28.96 -17.54 -12.59
C LYS A 172 28.97 -19.00 -12.97
N THR A 173 30.17 -19.51 -13.24
CA THR A 173 30.45 -20.92 -13.49
C THR A 173 31.22 -21.47 -12.30
N MET A 174 30.87 -22.66 -11.85
CA MET A 174 31.59 -23.40 -10.80
C MET A 174 31.40 -24.90 -11.03
N SER A 175 32.26 -25.72 -10.42
CA SER A 175 32.06 -27.16 -10.47
C SER A 175 30.78 -27.56 -9.72
N ALA A 176 30.22 -28.73 -10.03
CA ALA A 176 29.08 -29.29 -9.33
C ALA A 176 29.38 -29.44 -7.82
N GLU A 177 30.59 -29.86 -7.46
CA GLU A 177 31.04 -30.00 -6.07
C GLU A 177 31.10 -28.65 -5.34
N GLU A 178 31.66 -27.62 -5.97
CA GLU A 178 31.69 -26.26 -5.42
C GLU A 178 30.29 -25.70 -5.22
N PHE A 179 29.39 -25.96 -6.16
CA PHE A 179 27.98 -25.56 -6.08
C PHE A 179 27.27 -26.22 -4.90
N ILE A 180 27.42 -27.54 -4.74
CA ILE A 180 26.87 -28.28 -3.61
C ILE A 180 27.44 -27.75 -2.29
N GLY A 181 28.76 -27.55 -2.20
CA GLY A 181 29.43 -27.00 -1.02
C GLY A 181 28.96 -25.58 -0.68
N ALA A 182 28.72 -24.74 -1.69
CA ALA A 182 28.15 -23.41 -1.51
C ALA A 182 26.73 -23.50 -0.92
N LEU A 183 25.88 -24.41 -1.41
CA LEU A 183 24.52 -24.60 -0.88
C LEU A 183 24.51 -25.14 0.56
N ILE A 184 25.32 -26.17 0.86
CA ILE A 184 25.35 -26.81 2.18
C ILE A 184 25.70 -25.80 3.28
N ARG A 185 26.63 -24.88 3.01
CA ARG A 185 27.03 -23.82 3.94
C ARG A 185 25.86 -22.95 4.43
N HIS A 186 24.78 -22.87 3.67
CA HIS A 186 23.61 -22.05 4.00
C HIS A 186 22.52 -22.80 4.76
N ILE A 187 22.63 -24.13 4.89
CA ILE A 187 21.72 -24.94 5.69
C ILE A 187 21.85 -24.49 7.16
N PRO A 188 20.78 -23.97 7.77
CA PRO A 188 20.82 -23.55 9.16
C PRO A 188 20.90 -24.77 10.08
N GLU A 189 21.46 -24.59 11.28
CA GLU A 189 21.46 -25.64 12.31
C GLU A 189 20.05 -26.09 12.67
N ASN A 190 19.94 -27.31 13.20
CA ASN A 190 18.67 -27.88 13.65
C ASN A 190 17.93 -26.92 14.60
N GLN A 191 16.63 -26.77 14.35
CA GLN A 191 15.72 -25.90 15.10
C GLN A 191 16.06 -24.40 15.07
N PHE A 192 17.05 -23.97 14.29
CA PHE A 192 17.40 -22.56 14.19
C PHE A 192 16.24 -21.74 13.57
N LYS A 193 15.78 -20.72 14.29
CA LYS A 193 14.70 -19.85 13.82
C LYS A 193 15.27 -18.73 12.96
N THR A 194 15.17 -18.88 11.64
CA THR A 194 15.55 -17.88 10.64
C THR A 194 14.60 -16.67 10.61
N ILE A 195 13.39 -16.81 11.18
CA ILE A 195 12.40 -15.74 11.28
C ILE A 195 12.07 -15.48 12.74
N ARG A 196 12.12 -14.21 13.13
CA ARG A 196 11.91 -13.77 14.51
C ARG A 196 11.01 -12.56 14.58
N ARG A 197 10.31 -12.43 15.70
CA ARG A 197 9.34 -11.35 15.94
C ARG A 197 9.68 -10.66 17.25
N TYR A 198 9.74 -9.34 17.22
CA TYR A 198 10.15 -8.48 18.33
C TYR A 198 9.14 -7.35 18.56
N GLY A 199 9.27 -6.67 19.70
CA GLY A 199 8.38 -5.57 20.08
C GLY A 199 6.93 -6.06 20.20
N ILE A 200 5.99 -5.31 19.62
CA ILE A 200 4.55 -5.66 19.65
C ILE A 200 4.22 -6.97 18.91
N TYR A 201 5.11 -7.45 18.02
CA TYR A 201 4.96 -8.75 17.37
C TYR A 201 5.54 -9.92 18.17
N SER A 202 6.20 -9.64 19.30
CA SER A 202 6.77 -10.69 20.16
C SER A 202 5.68 -11.62 20.67
N ARG A 203 6.01 -12.91 20.78
CA ARG A 203 5.04 -13.95 21.17
C ARG A 203 4.39 -13.68 22.53
N ARG A 204 5.17 -13.14 23.48
CA ARG A 204 4.73 -12.84 24.85
C ARG A 204 3.57 -11.84 24.88
N ILE A 205 3.64 -10.79 24.06
CA ILE A 205 2.64 -9.71 24.06
C ILE A 205 1.61 -9.84 22.94
N LYS A 206 1.79 -10.79 22.01
CA LYS A 206 0.93 -10.99 20.83
C LYS A 206 -0.55 -11.08 21.18
N THR A 207 -0.91 -11.80 22.24
CA THR A 207 -2.32 -11.98 22.63
C THR A 207 -2.94 -10.66 23.09
N ILE A 208 -2.21 -9.88 23.89
CA ILE A 208 -2.65 -8.56 24.36
C ILE A 208 -2.74 -7.60 23.17
N MET A 209 -1.71 -7.57 22.31
CA MET A 209 -1.70 -6.71 21.12
C MET A 209 -2.80 -7.02 20.14
N LYS A 210 -3.20 -8.29 19.99
CA LYS A 210 -4.37 -8.66 19.19
C LYS A 210 -5.65 -8.00 19.72
N LYS A 211 -5.85 -8.00 21.04
CA LYS A 211 -7.01 -7.34 21.66
C LYS A 211 -6.98 -5.83 21.41
N VAL A 212 -5.85 -5.18 21.66
CA VAL A 212 -5.65 -3.74 21.42
C VAL A 212 -5.93 -3.37 19.95
N LEU A 213 -5.34 -4.11 19.02
CA LEU A 213 -5.54 -3.88 17.58
C LEU A 213 -7.00 -4.10 17.16
N SER A 214 -7.69 -5.10 17.72
CA SER A 214 -9.11 -5.31 17.40
C SER A 214 -10.01 -4.16 17.87
N ASN A 215 -9.72 -3.55 19.03
CA ASN A 215 -10.46 -2.39 19.51
C ASN A 215 -10.19 -1.16 18.64
N TYR A 216 -8.91 -0.92 18.32
CA TYR A 216 -8.52 0.16 17.42
C TYR A 216 -9.16 0.04 16.03
N GLN A 217 -9.19 -1.18 15.47
CA GLN A 217 -9.85 -1.45 14.19
C GLN A 217 -11.36 -1.16 14.24
N LYS A 218 -12.04 -1.52 15.34
CA LYS A 218 -13.46 -1.21 15.54
C LYS A 218 -13.70 0.30 15.61
N GLU A 219 -12.85 1.04 16.32
CA GLU A 219 -12.95 2.51 16.40
C GLU A 219 -12.74 3.18 15.04
N ILE A 220 -11.69 2.80 14.31
CA ILE A 220 -11.47 3.28 12.94
C ILE A 220 -12.67 2.93 12.04
N GLN A 221 -13.18 1.70 12.12
CA GLN A 221 -14.32 1.29 11.32
C GLN A 221 -15.55 2.15 11.63
N ARG A 222 -15.85 2.42 12.91
CA ARG A 222 -16.92 3.33 13.32
C ARG A 222 -16.71 4.73 12.76
N MET A 223 -15.50 5.28 12.87
CA MET A 223 -15.15 6.59 12.31
C MET A 223 -15.37 6.62 10.78
N LEU A 224 -14.89 5.61 10.06
CA LEU A 224 -15.06 5.51 8.60
C LEU A 224 -16.53 5.41 8.19
N VAL A 225 -17.34 4.65 8.95
CA VAL A 225 -18.80 4.57 8.73
C VAL A 225 -19.44 5.93 8.97
N ASN A 226 -19.07 6.63 10.04
CA ASN A 226 -19.59 7.97 10.34
C ASN A 226 -19.22 8.98 9.25
N VAL A 227 -17.97 8.97 8.77
CA VAL A 227 -17.51 9.81 7.67
C VAL A 227 -18.27 9.48 6.38
N LYS A 228 -18.45 8.19 6.04
CA LYS A 228 -19.25 7.80 4.87
C LYS A 228 -20.70 8.24 4.98
N LYS A 229 -21.28 8.21 6.19
CA LYS A 229 -22.65 8.67 6.44
C LYS A 229 -22.75 10.19 6.29
N ALA A 230 -21.78 10.93 6.82
CA ALA A 230 -21.72 12.39 6.72
C ALA A 230 -21.45 12.89 5.30
N LEU A 231 -20.62 12.17 4.53
CA LEU A 231 -20.30 12.47 3.12
C LEU A 231 -21.28 11.82 2.14
N LYS A 232 -22.36 11.17 2.62
CA LYS A 232 -23.37 10.57 1.75
C LYS A 232 -24.03 11.70 0.96
N PRO A 233 -24.01 11.68 -0.39
CA PRO A 233 -24.71 12.67 -1.17
C PRO A 233 -26.21 12.64 -0.82
N LYS A 234 -26.77 13.81 -0.51
CA LYS A 234 -28.22 13.94 -0.31
C LYS A 234 -28.93 13.54 -1.60
N SER A 235 -29.96 12.72 -1.47
CA SER A 235 -30.89 12.39 -2.55
C SER A 235 -31.55 13.66 -3.09
N TRP A 236 -32.17 13.57 -4.27
CA TRP A 236 -32.94 14.70 -4.80
C TRP A 236 -34.06 15.10 -3.83
N CYS A 237 -34.81 14.13 -3.29
CA CYS A 237 -35.87 14.35 -2.32
C CYS A 237 -35.36 15.07 -1.05
N GLU A 238 -34.28 14.58 -0.45
CA GLU A 238 -33.67 15.20 0.74
C GLU A 238 -33.23 16.65 0.48
N ARG A 239 -32.74 16.96 -0.73
CA ARG A 239 -32.36 18.34 -1.11
C ARG A 239 -33.57 19.26 -1.25
N ILE A 240 -34.65 18.79 -1.87
CA ILE A 240 -35.87 19.59 -2.02
C ILE A 240 -36.53 19.83 -0.66
N ALA A 241 -36.59 18.82 0.20
CA ALA A 241 -37.14 18.95 1.55
C ALA A 241 -36.34 19.93 2.42
N GLU A 242 -35.01 19.95 2.28
CA GLU A 242 -34.16 20.90 3.02
C GLU A 242 -34.30 22.34 2.51
N GLU A 243 -34.31 22.55 1.18
CA GLU A 243 -34.36 23.89 0.59
C GLU A 243 -35.75 24.53 0.71
N PHE A 244 -36.81 23.73 0.49
CA PHE A 244 -38.17 24.23 0.36
C PHE A 244 -39.09 23.80 1.50
N GLY A 245 -38.61 23.02 2.47
CA GLY A 245 -39.40 22.54 3.61
C GLY A 245 -40.52 21.55 3.25
N VAL A 246 -40.59 21.07 2.01
CA VAL A 246 -41.66 20.22 1.49
C VAL A 246 -41.13 18.88 0.99
N ASN A 247 -41.81 17.78 1.30
CA ASN A 247 -41.50 16.47 0.78
C ASN A 247 -42.03 16.34 -0.66
N PRO A 248 -41.18 16.32 -1.71
CA PRO A 248 -41.66 16.28 -3.10
C PRO A 248 -42.29 14.94 -3.49
N LEU A 249 -42.16 13.91 -2.64
CA LEU A 249 -42.78 12.61 -2.86
C LEU A 249 -44.12 12.48 -2.13
N GLU A 250 -44.60 13.50 -1.44
CA GLU A 250 -45.87 13.46 -0.74
C GLU A 250 -46.84 14.43 -1.42
N CYS A 251 -48.01 13.95 -1.79
CA CYS A 251 -49.03 14.79 -2.39
C CYS A 251 -49.64 15.71 -1.34
N THR A 252 -49.47 17.02 -1.50
CA THR A 252 -50.00 18.04 -0.58
C THR A 252 -51.53 18.11 -0.50
N ARG A 253 -52.25 17.38 -1.37
CA ARG A 253 -53.72 17.33 -1.39
C ARG A 253 -54.31 16.08 -0.75
N CYS A 254 -53.70 14.92 -0.95
CA CYS A 254 -54.24 13.64 -0.46
C CYS A 254 -53.32 12.88 0.49
N GLY A 255 -52.07 13.30 0.69
CA GLY A 255 -51.10 12.63 1.56
C GLY A 255 -50.49 11.35 0.99
N GLU A 256 -50.88 10.95 -0.22
CA GLU A 256 -50.33 9.77 -0.88
C GLU A 256 -48.89 10.00 -1.38
N TYR A 257 -48.12 8.91 -1.46
CA TYR A 257 -46.72 8.96 -1.84
C TYR A 257 -46.47 8.68 -3.32
N TYR A 258 -45.67 9.52 -3.97
CA TYR A 258 -45.17 9.31 -5.31
C TYR A 258 -43.90 8.46 -5.31
N GLU A 259 -43.77 7.60 -6.31
CA GLU A 259 -42.53 6.89 -6.58
C GLU A 259 -41.64 7.70 -7.52
N PHE A 260 -40.39 7.91 -7.12
CA PHE A 260 -39.42 8.61 -7.96
C PHE A 260 -38.91 7.74 -9.10
N SER A 261 -39.28 8.07 -10.34
CA SER A 261 -38.90 7.29 -11.54
C SER A 261 -37.60 7.75 -12.21
N GLY A 262 -37.19 9.02 -12.09
CA GLY A 262 -35.94 9.52 -12.66
C GLY A 262 -35.83 11.04 -12.81
N VAL A 263 -34.76 11.51 -13.44
CA VAL A 263 -34.52 12.93 -13.77
C VAL A 263 -34.22 13.11 -15.27
N SER A 264 -34.95 14.00 -15.93
CA SER A 264 -34.58 14.57 -17.23
C SER A 264 -33.98 15.96 -17.04
N VAL A 265 -32.95 16.30 -17.83
CA VAL A 265 -32.32 17.62 -17.84
C VAL A 265 -32.35 18.21 -19.24
N SER A 266 -32.46 19.54 -19.34
CA SER A 266 -32.32 20.23 -20.61
C SER A 266 -30.84 20.26 -21.03
N LYS A 267 -30.54 19.76 -22.23
CA LYS A 267 -29.23 19.82 -22.86
C LYS A 267 -29.42 20.27 -24.30
N ASN A 268 -28.81 21.40 -24.66
CA ASN A 268 -28.94 22.02 -26.00
C ASN A 268 -30.40 22.22 -26.43
N GLY A 269 -31.26 22.65 -25.50
CA GLY A 269 -32.68 22.92 -25.77
C GLY A 269 -33.56 21.66 -25.90
N ARG A 270 -33.05 20.45 -25.59
CA ARG A 270 -33.83 19.21 -25.57
C ARG A 270 -33.73 18.51 -24.22
N LEU A 271 -34.82 17.90 -23.77
CA LEU A 271 -34.83 17.10 -22.56
C LEU A 271 -34.17 15.75 -22.81
N VAL A 272 -33.19 15.40 -21.95
CA VAL A 272 -32.48 14.12 -21.99
C VAL A 272 -32.54 13.48 -20.62
N VAL A 273 -32.83 12.18 -20.57
CA VAL A 273 -32.84 11.42 -19.31
C VAL A 273 -31.41 11.37 -18.76
N LYS A 274 -31.21 11.93 -17.57
CA LYS A 274 -29.93 11.93 -16.84
C LYS A 274 -29.82 10.72 -15.92
N TYR A 275 -30.95 10.32 -15.34
CA TYR A 275 -31.06 9.17 -14.45
C TYR A 275 -32.46 8.57 -14.56
N ALA A 276 -32.55 7.24 -14.55
CA ALA A 276 -33.81 6.52 -14.45
C ALA A 276 -33.66 5.38 -13.44
N LYS A 277 -34.72 5.10 -12.68
CA LYS A 277 -34.73 4.07 -11.63
C LYS A 277 -34.51 2.66 -12.19
N ASN A 278 -35.12 2.38 -13.34
CA ASN A 278 -35.03 1.11 -14.06
C ASN A 278 -35.25 1.33 -15.58
N LYS A 279 -35.13 0.26 -16.39
CA LYS A 279 -35.27 0.33 -17.85
C LYS A 279 -36.66 0.77 -18.31
N GLU A 280 -37.70 0.41 -17.58
CA GLU A 280 -39.08 0.76 -17.90
C GLU A 280 -39.32 2.27 -17.69
N SER A 281 -38.86 2.79 -16.54
CA SER A 281 -38.86 4.23 -16.25
C SER A 281 -38.07 5.00 -17.31
N GLU A 282 -36.91 4.49 -17.74
CA GLU A 282 -36.13 5.15 -18.79
C GLU A 282 -36.88 5.24 -20.12
N ARG A 283 -37.57 4.16 -20.52
CA ARG A 283 -38.38 4.13 -21.75
C ARG A 283 -39.52 5.14 -21.67
N PHE A 284 -40.31 5.08 -20.60
CA PHE A 284 -41.42 6.00 -20.36
C PHE A 284 -40.95 7.45 -20.39
N MET A 285 -39.86 7.77 -19.69
CA MET A 285 -39.31 9.12 -19.65
C MET A 285 -38.81 9.62 -21.01
N ARG A 286 -38.25 8.74 -21.86
CA ARG A 286 -37.83 9.10 -23.22
C ARG A 286 -39.03 9.43 -24.11
N GLU A 287 -40.12 8.68 -23.97
CA GLU A 287 -41.37 8.94 -24.68
C GLU A 287 -42.00 10.27 -24.26
N GLU A 288 -42.08 10.52 -22.95
CA GLU A 288 -42.60 11.79 -22.42
C GLU A 288 -41.73 12.99 -22.83
N ASN A 289 -40.40 12.88 -22.75
CA ASN A 289 -39.51 13.94 -23.24
C ASN A 289 -39.75 14.27 -24.72
N LYS A 290 -40.06 13.25 -25.55
CA LYS A 290 -40.37 13.44 -26.97
C LYS A 290 -41.69 14.19 -27.14
N LYS A 291 -42.76 13.77 -26.45
CA LYS A 291 -44.07 14.45 -26.48
C LYS A 291 -43.96 15.91 -26.06
N ILE A 292 -43.27 16.18 -24.95
CA ILE A 292 -43.03 17.56 -24.45
C ILE A 292 -42.30 18.39 -25.51
N GLY A 293 -41.30 17.82 -26.19
CA GLY A 293 -40.58 18.50 -27.28
C GLY A 293 -41.45 18.81 -28.50
N GLU A 294 -42.33 17.89 -28.87
CA GLU A 294 -43.29 18.07 -29.97
C GLU A 294 -44.33 19.15 -29.65
N GLU A 295 -44.90 19.13 -28.44
CA GLU A 295 -45.84 20.16 -27.98
C GLU A 295 -45.20 21.54 -27.91
N ALA A 296 -43.97 21.63 -27.38
CA ALA A 296 -43.22 22.89 -27.33
C ALA A 296 -42.95 23.44 -28.74
N SER A 297 -42.64 22.55 -29.70
CA SER A 297 -42.44 22.91 -31.10
C SER A 297 -43.73 23.40 -31.77
N LYS A 298 -44.87 22.73 -31.53
CA LYS A 298 -46.20 23.16 -32.01
C LYS A 298 -46.58 24.52 -31.45
N ARG A 299 -46.44 24.73 -30.13
CA ARG A 299 -46.72 26.02 -29.49
C ARG A 299 -45.83 27.13 -30.04
N LYS A 300 -44.55 26.85 -30.29
CA LYS A 300 -43.63 27.82 -30.90
C LYS A 300 -44.06 28.18 -32.33
N TYR A 301 -44.40 27.18 -33.13
CA TYR A 301 -44.92 27.37 -34.49
C TYR A 301 -46.21 28.18 -34.51
N GLU A 302 -47.18 27.89 -33.63
CA GLU A 302 -48.42 28.68 -33.52
C GLU A 302 -48.14 30.13 -33.16
N LYS A 303 -47.23 30.38 -32.21
CA LYS A 303 -46.84 31.72 -31.80
C LYS A 303 -46.12 32.50 -32.93
N GLU A 304 -45.27 31.83 -33.69
CA GLU A 304 -44.58 32.39 -34.86
C GLU A 304 -45.56 32.65 -36.02
N LYS A 305 -46.50 31.73 -36.27
CA LYS A 305 -47.58 31.88 -37.24
C LYS A 305 -48.47 33.07 -36.88
N GLU A 306 -48.88 33.20 -35.62
CA GLU A 306 -49.69 34.32 -35.13
C GLU A 306 -48.93 35.65 -35.26
N ALA A 307 -47.63 35.67 -34.93
CA ALA A 307 -46.78 36.83 -35.14
C ALA A 307 -46.62 37.21 -36.63
N ALA A 308 -46.48 36.23 -37.52
CA ALA A 308 -46.41 36.44 -38.97
C ALA A 308 -47.74 36.96 -39.54
N PHE A 309 -48.87 36.38 -39.12
CA PHE A 309 -50.21 36.88 -39.47
C PHE A 309 -50.41 38.32 -39.00
N LYS A 310 -49.95 38.66 -37.79
CA LYS A 310 -50.04 40.03 -37.25
C LYS A 310 -49.19 41.04 -38.05
N LYS A 311 -48.05 40.62 -38.60
CA LYS A 311 -47.22 41.43 -39.52
C LYS A 311 -47.89 41.66 -40.88
N LEU A 312 -48.48 40.62 -41.48
CA LEU A 312 -49.15 40.71 -42.78
C LEU A 312 -50.45 41.53 -42.73
N ARG A 313 -51.17 41.46 -41.61
CA ARG A 313 -52.42 42.23 -41.39
C ARG A 313 -52.19 43.76 -41.40
N PHE A 314 -50.97 44.22 -41.16
CA PHE A 314 -50.60 45.63 -41.15
C PHE A 314 -50.25 46.18 -42.57
N GLN A 315 -50.13 45.31 -43.58
CA GLN A 315 -49.78 45.73 -44.95
C GLN A 315 -50.99 45.92 -45.89
N TRP A 316 -52.22 45.57 -45.48
CA TRP A 316 -53.41 45.59 -46.35
C TRP A 316 -54.32 46.82 -46.17
N SER A 317 -53.97 47.79 -45.33
CA SER A 317 -54.74 49.04 -45.14
C SER A 317 -54.20 50.24 -45.95
N GLY A 318 -53.34 50.01 -46.96
CA GLY A 318 -52.67 51.06 -47.74
C GLY A 318 -52.94 51.10 -49.24
N SER A 319 -53.85 50.27 -49.79
CA SER A 319 -54.03 50.13 -51.24
C SER A 319 -55.50 50.20 -51.67
N LEU A 320 -56.14 51.34 -51.43
CA LEU A 320 -57.44 51.70 -52.06
C LEU A 320 -57.53 53.23 -52.14
N HIS A 321 -56.68 53.85 -52.97
CA HIS A 321 -56.90 55.12 -53.66
C HIS A 321 -55.78 55.30 -54.71
N LEU A 322 -56.12 55.94 -55.83
CA LEU A 322 -55.47 55.99 -57.17
C LEU A 322 -56.09 54.94 -58.11
N SER A 323 -56.90 55.28 -59.10
CA SER A 323 -57.05 56.51 -59.91
C SER A 323 -58.51 56.81 -60.24
#